data_AF-A0A1C4BQL1-F1
#
_entry.id   AF-A0A1C4BQL1-F1
#
_cell.length_a   1.000
_cell.length_b   1.000
_cell.length_c   1.000
_cell.angle_alpha   90.00
_cell.angle_beta   90.00
_cell.angle_gamma   90.00
#
_symmetry.space_group_name_H-M   'P 1'
#
loop_
_entity.id
_entity.type
_entity.pdbx_description
1 polymer ?
#
loop_
_entity_poly.entity_id
_entity_poly.type
_entity_poly.pdbx_seq_one_letter_code
_entity_poly.pdbx_strand_id
1 'polypeptide(L)'
;MATVWMSFTPASQAAIGTEISTAEGQSSFIGLFDTVAITSTGSVASPTSNALSFQSVNMGTFTNNGTFMSSGSNSNDSCMYIDNSSSVDLFSNNGYVADVQGETRFTSFGAMPVSDTADIGAGVALVQNDDLSLSARYDLSTAPHFDAQAISLRLRKTF
;
A
#
# COMPACT_ATOMS: atom_id res chain seq x y z
N MET A 1 -14.28 3.53 -30.47
CA MET A 1 -12.80 3.63 -30.44
C MET A 1 -12.26 2.22 -30.37
N ALA A 2 -11.24 1.87 -31.14
CA ALA A 2 -10.64 0.54 -31.07
C ALA A 2 -9.90 0.39 -29.73
N THR A 3 -10.28 -0.57 -28.91
CA THR A 3 -9.63 -0.83 -27.63
C THR A 3 -8.27 -1.46 -27.89
N VAL A 4 -7.19 -0.72 -27.65
CA VAL A 4 -5.83 -1.28 -27.68
C VAL A 4 -5.60 -1.99 -26.35
N TRP A 5 -5.26 -3.28 -26.43
CA TRP A 5 -4.89 -4.09 -25.27
C TRP A 5 -3.38 -4.07 -25.12
N MET A 6 -2.91 -3.68 -23.93
CA MET A 6 -1.51 -3.75 -23.55
C MET A 6 -1.30 -4.86 -22.55
N SER A 7 -0.31 -5.71 -22.81
CA SER A 7 0.14 -6.73 -21.86
C SER A 7 1.56 -6.42 -21.44
N PHE A 8 1.77 -6.32 -20.14
CA PHE A 8 3.08 -6.11 -19.53
C PHE A 8 3.56 -7.44 -18.94
N THR A 9 4.70 -7.92 -19.45
CA THR A 9 5.40 -9.10 -18.94
C THR A 9 6.85 -8.75 -18.64
N PRO A 10 7.40 -9.10 -17.47
CA PRO A 10 8.79 -8.83 -17.14
C PRO A 10 9.74 -9.64 -18.02
N ALA A 11 10.83 -9.03 -18.47
CA ALA A 11 11.72 -9.62 -19.48
C ALA A 11 12.65 -10.74 -18.96
N SER A 12 12.84 -10.89 -17.64
CA SER A 12 13.60 -12.02 -17.03
C SER A 12 13.74 -11.97 -15.49
N GLN A 13 13.28 -10.91 -14.83
CA GLN A 13 13.37 -10.72 -13.36
C GLN A 13 12.29 -9.71 -12.93
N ALA A 14 12.07 -9.53 -11.61
CA ALA A 14 11.13 -8.50 -11.12
C ALA A 14 11.39 -7.17 -11.82
N ALA A 15 10.40 -6.64 -12.54
CA ALA A 15 10.56 -5.36 -13.19
C ALA A 15 10.62 -4.28 -12.09
N ILE A 16 11.77 -3.60 -11.99
CA ILE A 16 12.05 -2.60 -10.94
C ILE A 16 11.11 -1.36 -11.05
N GLY A 17 10.37 -1.25 -12.14
CA GLY A 17 9.31 -0.26 -12.29
C GLY A 17 8.60 -0.38 -13.63
N THR A 18 7.27 -0.36 -13.61
CA THR A 18 6.44 -0.16 -14.82
C THR A 18 5.60 1.08 -14.63
N GLU A 19 5.71 2.03 -15.56
CA GLU A 19 4.97 3.29 -15.50
C GLU A 19 4.01 3.41 -16.67
N ILE A 20 2.75 3.74 -16.37
CA ILE A 20 1.77 4.22 -17.34
C ILE A 20 1.68 5.73 -17.15
N SER A 21 2.23 6.49 -18.10
CA SER A 21 2.24 7.95 -18.07
C SER A 21 1.41 8.60 -19.19
N THR A 22 0.82 7.77 -20.04
CA THR A 22 -0.05 8.10 -21.18
C THR A 22 -1.43 7.49 -21.01
N ALA A 23 -2.35 7.84 -21.91
CA ALA A 23 -3.64 7.19 -21.98
C ALA A 23 -3.51 5.84 -22.66
N GLU A 24 -3.81 4.78 -21.92
CA GLU A 24 -3.87 3.41 -22.39
C GLU A 24 -5.32 2.92 -22.41
N GLY A 25 -5.57 1.95 -23.28
CA GLY A 25 -6.81 1.18 -23.28
C GLY A 25 -6.83 0.22 -22.11
N GLN A 26 -6.97 -1.08 -22.39
CA GLN A 26 -6.94 -2.11 -21.36
C GLN A 26 -5.51 -2.52 -21.07
N SER A 27 -5.18 -2.71 -19.79
CA SER A 27 -3.84 -3.11 -19.36
C SER A 27 -3.87 -4.36 -18.49
N SER A 28 -3.02 -5.32 -18.81
CA SER A 28 -2.84 -6.57 -18.07
C SER A 28 -1.39 -6.72 -17.62
N PHE A 29 -1.20 -7.08 -16.36
CA PHE A 29 0.09 -7.38 -15.76
C PHE A 29 0.14 -8.87 -15.42
N ILE A 30 1.28 -9.51 -15.74
CA ILE A 30 1.53 -10.92 -15.47
C ILE A 30 2.98 -11.08 -15.01
N GLY A 31 3.20 -11.82 -13.92
CA GLY A 31 4.55 -12.11 -13.39
C GLY A 31 4.98 -11.21 -12.22
N LEU A 32 6.29 -11.01 -12.09
CA LEU A 32 6.90 -10.34 -10.92
C LEU A 32 7.19 -8.86 -11.21
N PHE A 33 6.72 -7.96 -10.34
CA PHE A 33 6.96 -6.52 -10.43
C PHE A 33 7.36 -5.98 -9.05
N ASP A 34 8.38 -5.13 -8.97
CA ASP A 34 8.63 -4.41 -7.71
C ASP A 34 7.63 -3.27 -7.57
N THR A 35 7.46 -2.49 -8.62
CA THR A 35 6.55 -1.33 -8.63
C THR A 35 5.81 -1.21 -9.95
N VAL A 36 4.52 -0.91 -9.89
CA VAL A 36 3.71 -0.43 -11.01
C VAL A 36 3.06 0.88 -10.61
N ALA A 37 3.21 1.90 -11.46
CA ALA A 37 2.65 3.22 -11.21
C ALA A 37 1.86 3.74 -12.42
N ILE A 38 0.66 4.24 -12.15
CA ILE A 38 -0.04 5.13 -13.08
C ILE A 38 0.26 6.55 -12.63
N THR A 39 0.92 7.34 -13.47
CA THR A 39 1.29 8.72 -13.12
C THR A 39 0.08 9.64 -13.20
N SER A 40 0.20 10.88 -12.73
CA SER A 40 -0.90 11.87 -12.78
C SER A 40 -1.39 12.21 -14.18
N THR A 41 -0.59 11.94 -15.21
CA THR A 41 -0.97 12.10 -16.63
C THR A 41 -1.39 10.79 -17.29
N GLY A 42 -1.11 9.65 -16.63
CA GLY A 42 -1.49 8.33 -17.10
C GLY A 42 -2.98 8.06 -16.92
N SER A 43 -3.56 7.33 -17.86
CA SER A 43 -4.91 6.79 -17.68
C SER A 43 -5.04 5.40 -18.27
N VAL A 44 -5.93 4.59 -17.69
CA VAL A 44 -6.25 3.25 -18.19
C VAL A 44 -7.75 3.12 -18.25
N ALA A 45 -8.30 2.87 -19.43
CA ALA A 45 -9.73 2.84 -19.63
C ALA A 45 -10.20 1.67 -20.49
N SER A 46 -11.25 1.00 -20.04
CA SER A 46 -11.94 -0.02 -20.83
C SER A 46 -13.39 0.35 -21.11
N PRO A 47 -13.83 0.31 -22.38
CA PRO A 47 -15.22 0.51 -22.74
C PRO A 47 -16.08 -0.78 -22.63
N THR A 48 -15.49 -1.95 -22.38
CA THR A 48 -16.22 -3.23 -22.50
C THR A 48 -15.83 -4.31 -21.50
N SER A 49 -14.86 -4.07 -20.62
CA SER A 49 -14.41 -5.03 -19.62
C SER A 49 -13.58 -4.34 -18.52
N ASN A 50 -12.70 -5.08 -17.84
CA ASN A 50 -11.80 -4.53 -16.84
C ASN A 50 -10.79 -3.58 -17.48
N ALA A 51 -10.56 -2.42 -16.85
CA ALA A 51 -9.53 -1.48 -17.31
C ALA A 51 -8.13 -2.00 -16.99
N LEU A 52 -7.95 -2.47 -15.76
CA LEU A 52 -6.71 -3.07 -15.26
C LEU A 52 -6.95 -4.51 -14.82
N SER A 53 -6.01 -5.39 -15.14
CA SER A 53 -6.01 -6.77 -14.64
C SER A 53 -4.64 -7.23 -14.16
N PHE A 54 -4.62 -7.91 -13.03
CA PHE A 54 -3.45 -8.56 -12.44
C PHE A 54 -3.72 -10.05 -12.42
N GLN A 55 -2.96 -10.78 -13.24
CA GLN A 55 -3.15 -12.21 -13.45
C GLN A 55 -1.85 -12.95 -13.16
N SER A 56 -1.85 -13.78 -12.12
CA SER A 56 -0.64 -14.41 -11.58
C SER A 56 0.50 -13.42 -11.34
N VAL A 57 0.19 -12.30 -10.68
CA VAL A 57 1.14 -11.23 -10.36
C VAL A 57 1.63 -11.33 -8.93
N ASN A 58 2.93 -11.21 -8.70
CA ASN A 58 3.43 -10.87 -7.36
C ASN A 58 4.10 -9.49 -7.45
N MET A 59 3.49 -8.52 -6.78
CA MET A 59 3.87 -7.12 -6.86
C MET A 59 4.18 -6.55 -5.48
N GLY A 60 5.29 -5.81 -5.37
CA GLY A 60 5.57 -5.01 -4.20
C GLY A 60 4.57 -3.86 -4.06
N THR A 61 4.66 -2.85 -4.92
CA THR A 61 3.82 -1.65 -4.82
C THR A 61 3.04 -1.36 -6.10
N PHE A 62 1.72 -1.16 -5.97
CA PHE A 62 0.89 -0.52 -6.98
C PHE A 62 0.49 0.88 -6.54
N THR A 63 0.81 1.90 -7.33
CA THR A 63 0.40 3.28 -7.08
C THR A 63 -0.43 3.83 -8.22
N ASN A 64 -1.60 4.39 -7.93
CA ASN A 64 -2.30 5.23 -8.88
C ASN A 64 -2.28 6.71 -8.46
N ASN A 65 -1.71 7.55 -9.31
CA ASN A 65 -1.83 9.00 -9.26
C ASN A 65 -2.69 9.56 -10.42
N GLY A 66 -3.03 8.71 -11.40
CA GLY A 66 -3.75 9.07 -12.63
C GLY A 66 -5.22 8.68 -12.60
N THR A 67 -5.74 8.27 -13.76
CA THR A 67 -7.17 7.92 -13.91
C THR A 67 -7.35 6.47 -14.35
N PHE A 68 -8.23 5.72 -13.70
CA PHE A 68 -8.65 4.42 -14.19
C PHE A 68 -10.17 4.30 -14.24
N MET A 69 -10.68 3.83 -15.38
CA MET A 69 -12.13 3.83 -15.67
C MET A 69 -12.58 2.57 -16.40
N SER A 70 -13.57 1.87 -15.86
CA SER A 70 -14.32 0.87 -16.62
C SER A 70 -15.69 1.45 -16.97
N SER A 71 -16.13 1.30 -18.22
CA SER A 71 -17.48 1.73 -18.59
C SER A 71 -18.57 0.71 -18.24
N GLY A 72 -18.23 -0.33 -17.46
CA GLY A 72 -19.17 -1.26 -16.85
C GLY A 72 -20.21 -1.82 -17.82
N SER A 73 -19.78 -2.51 -18.88
CA SER A 73 -20.74 -3.13 -19.82
C SER A 73 -21.52 -4.27 -19.15
N ASN A 74 -21.00 -4.81 -18.04
CA ASN A 74 -21.63 -5.82 -17.20
C ASN A 74 -21.30 -5.56 -15.70
N SER A 75 -22.12 -6.08 -14.79
CA SER A 75 -21.91 -6.12 -13.34
C SER A 75 -20.59 -6.76 -12.90
N ASN A 76 -19.96 -7.51 -13.80
CA ASN A 76 -18.68 -8.18 -13.57
C ASN A 76 -17.47 -7.36 -14.04
N ASP A 77 -17.70 -6.24 -14.73
CA ASP A 77 -16.63 -5.37 -15.18
C ASP A 77 -16.22 -4.44 -14.03
N SER A 78 -14.94 -4.49 -13.67
CA SER A 78 -14.37 -3.69 -12.60
C SER A 78 -13.27 -2.80 -13.15
N CYS A 79 -13.07 -1.63 -12.56
CA CYS A 79 -11.93 -0.77 -12.92
C CYS A 79 -10.59 -1.50 -12.72
N MET A 80 -10.54 -2.45 -11.78
CA MET A 80 -9.39 -3.30 -11.49
C MET A 80 -9.85 -4.71 -11.14
N TYR A 81 -9.20 -5.71 -11.73
CA TYR A 81 -9.42 -7.12 -11.44
C TYR A 81 -8.11 -7.76 -10.99
N ILE A 82 -8.13 -8.45 -9.85
CA ILE A 82 -7.00 -9.18 -9.30
C ILE A 82 -7.44 -10.63 -9.16
N ASP A 83 -6.73 -11.56 -9.80
CA ASP A 83 -7.04 -12.98 -9.64
C ASP A 83 -6.56 -13.54 -8.29
N ASN A 84 -7.08 -14.72 -7.92
CA ASN A 84 -6.73 -15.37 -6.65
C ASN A 84 -5.27 -15.83 -6.57
N SER A 85 -4.52 -15.77 -7.68
CA SER A 85 -3.09 -16.12 -7.73
C SER A 85 -2.18 -14.90 -7.62
N SER A 86 -2.76 -13.70 -7.50
CA SER A 86 -2.02 -12.45 -7.48
C SER A 86 -1.91 -11.86 -6.07
N SER A 87 -0.77 -11.26 -5.78
CA SER A 87 -0.49 -10.48 -4.55
C SER A 87 0.03 -9.10 -4.91
N VAL A 88 -0.44 -8.09 -4.15
CA VAL A 88 0.10 -6.73 -4.15
C VAL A 88 0.35 -6.36 -2.69
N ASP A 89 1.60 -6.16 -2.30
CA ASP A 89 1.95 -5.91 -0.90
C ASP A 89 1.44 -4.52 -0.44
N LEU A 90 1.54 -3.51 -1.30
CA LEU A 90 1.05 -2.16 -1.04
C LEU A 90 0.25 -1.59 -2.22
N PHE A 91 -1.00 -1.21 -1.96
CA PHE A 91 -1.84 -0.47 -2.89
C PHE A 91 -2.04 0.97 -2.39
N SER A 92 -1.61 1.95 -3.18
CA SER A 92 -1.83 3.38 -2.91
C SER A 92 -2.63 4.01 -4.04
N ASN A 93 -3.71 4.72 -3.70
CA ASN A 93 -4.52 5.44 -4.67
C ASN A 93 -4.69 6.91 -4.27
N ASN A 94 -4.13 7.79 -5.09
CA ASN A 94 -4.13 9.23 -4.97
C ASN A 94 -4.78 9.91 -6.19
N GLY A 95 -5.21 9.13 -7.17
CA GLY A 95 -5.87 9.60 -8.39
C GLY A 95 -7.35 9.22 -8.45
N TYR A 96 -7.90 9.19 -9.66
CA TYR A 96 -9.34 9.01 -9.88
C TYR A 96 -9.69 7.60 -10.36
N VAL A 97 -10.78 7.06 -9.80
CA VAL A 97 -11.36 5.77 -10.16
C VAL A 97 -12.85 5.94 -10.38
N ALA A 98 -13.30 5.69 -11.60
CA ALA A 98 -14.71 5.71 -11.90
C ALA A 98 -15.15 4.39 -12.51
N ASP A 99 -16.12 3.77 -11.84
CA ASP A 99 -17.01 2.82 -12.49
C ASP A 99 -18.23 3.59 -13.03
N VAL A 100 -18.49 3.47 -14.33
CA VAL A 100 -19.63 4.14 -14.98
C VAL A 100 -20.99 3.62 -14.49
N GLN A 101 -21.05 2.43 -13.87
CA GLN A 101 -22.27 1.95 -13.20
C GLN A 101 -22.50 2.59 -11.82
N GLY A 102 -21.59 3.44 -11.36
CA GLY A 102 -21.78 4.30 -10.17
C GLY A 102 -21.33 3.69 -8.85
N GLU A 103 -20.71 2.51 -8.84
CA GLU A 103 -20.22 1.87 -7.62
C GLU A 103 -18.68 1.97 -7.51
N THR A 104 -18.17 3.16 -7.19
CA THR A 104 -16.79 3.28 -6.71
C THR A 104 -16.73 2.81 -5.27
N ARG A 105 -16.57 1.49 -5.04
CA ARG A 105 -16.45 0.91 -3.70
C ARG A 105 -14.98 0.68 -3.34
N PHE A 106 -14.45 1.52 -2.45
CA PHE A 106 -13.18 1.27 -1.79
C PHE A 106 -13.44 0.68 -0.40
N THR A 107 -12.87 -0.49 -0.12
CA THR A 107 -12.71 -0.99 1.24
C THR A 107 -11.28 -0.73 1.66
N SER A 108 -11.02 0.40 2.33
CA SER A 108 -9.79 0.55 3.09
C SER A 108 -10.02 -0.03 4.49
N PHE A 109 -9.16 -0.96 4.89
CA PHE A 109 -9.02 -1.28 6.30
C PHE A 109 -8.09 -0.23 6.88
N GLY A 110 -8.62 0.65 7.74
CA GLY A 110 -7.80 1.59 8.50
C GLY A 110 -6.95 0.87 9.55
N ALA A 111 -6.11 1.62 10.26
CA ALA A 111 -5.40 1.08 11.43
C ALA A 111 -6.41 0.37 12.34
N MET A 112 -6.24 -0.93 12.57
CA MET A 112 -7.07 -1.67 13.51
C MET A 112 -6.77 -1.13 14.92
N PRO A 113 -7.72 -0.47 15.61
CA PRO A 113 -7.49 -0.05 16.97
C PRO A 113 -7.31 -1.29 17.84
N VAL A 114 -6.19 -1.34 18.55
CA VAL A 114 -5.89 -2.41 19.49
C VAL A 114 -6.79 -2.25 20.71
N SER A 115 -7.64 -3.24 21.01
CA SER A 115 -8.60 -3.19 22.13
C SER A 115 -7.98 -3.56 23.47
N ASP A 116 -6.99 -4.46 23.47
CA ASP A 116 -6.44 -5.11 24.65
C ASP A 116 -4.91 -5.08 24.62
N THR A 117 -4.33 -3.95 25.03
CA THR A 117 -2.89 -3.77 25.13
C THR A 117 -2.41 -4.06 26.55
N ALA A 118 -1.35 -4.85 26.67
CA ALA A 118 -0.62 -5.04 27.92
C ALA A 118 0.68 -4.20 27.89
N ASP A 119 0.82 -3.31 28.87
CA ASP A 119 2.00 -2.44 29.01
C ASP A 119 2.88 -2.89 30.18
N ILE A 120 4.18 -3.09 29.91
CA ILE A 120 5.20 -3.48 30.88
C ILE A 120 6.33 -2.45 30.82
N GLY A 121 6.68 -1.87 31.96
CA GLY A 121 7.77 -0.88 32.04
C GLY A 121 8.74 -1.16 33.18
N ALA A 122 10.04 -1.08 32.90
CA ALA A 122 11.11 -1.21 33.88
C ALA A 122 12.04 0.01 33.83
N GLY A 123 12.40 0.56 35.00
CA GLY A 123 13.26 1.74 35.10
C GLY A 123 14.38 1.54 36.12
N VAL A 124 15.55 2.09 35.81
CA VAL A 124 16.73 2.04 36.68
C VAL A 124 17.44 3.39 36.71
N ALA A 125 17.86 3.82 37.90
CA ALA A 125 18.80 4.92 38.07
C ALA A 125 20.23 4.36 37.94
N LEU A 126 20.98 4.83 36.95
CA LEU A 126 22.37 4.43 36.70
C LEU A 126 23.36 5.27 37.50
N VAL A 127 23.05 6.57 37.65
CA VAL A 127 23.81 7.53 38.45
C VAL A 127 22.83 8.39 39.22
N GLN A 128 23.07 8.59 40.51
CA GLN A 128 22.23 9.41 41.37
C GLN A 128 23.11 10.16 42.38
N ASN A 129 23.53 11.37 42.01
CA ASN A 129 24.28 12.30 42.85
C ASN A 129 23.44 13.60 43.03
N ASP A 130 23.86 14.48 43.94
CA ASP A 130 23.15 15.74 44.24
C ASP A 130 23.01 16.65 43.01
N ASP A 131 24.04 16.68 42.15
CA ASP A 131 24.11 17.57 40.99
C ASP A 131 23.91 16.85 39.65
N LEU A 132 23.84 15.52 39.65
CA LEU A 132 23.78 14.71 38.43
C LEU A 132 22.98 13.43 38.63
N SER A 133 21.96 13.22 37.80
CA SER A 133 21.26 11.93 37.71
C SER A 133 21.19 11.43 36.28
N LEU A 134 21.42 10.14 36.10
CA LEU A 134 21.23 9.41 34.86
C LEU A 134 20.30 8.24 35.14
N SER A 135 19.22 8.13 34.39
CA SER A 135 18.26 7.03 34.47
C SER A 135 17.95 6.47 33.10
N ALA A 136 17.65 5.18 33.07
CA ALA A 136 17.19 4.46 31.90
C ALA A 136 15.80 3.86 32.20
N ARG A 137 14.92 3.86 31.20
CA ARG A 137 13.63 3.19 31.27
C ARG A 137 13.37 2.46 29.96
N TYR A 138 12.82 1.26 30.07
CA TYR A 138 12.35 0.44 28.97
C TYR A 138 10.86 0.19 29.15
N ASP A 139 10.11 0.35 28.06
CA ASP A 139 8.67 0.11 27.98
C ASP A 139 8.40 -0.87 26.82
N LEU A 140 7.58 -1.89 27.09
CA LEU A 140 7.09 -2.89 26.14
C LEU A 140 5.56 -2.84 26.17
N SER A 141 4.95 -2.70 24.99
CA SER A 141 3.50 -2.67 24.81
C SER A 141 3.13 -3.76 23.80
N THR A 142 2.32 -4.73 24.20
CA THR A 142 1.98 -5.91 23.39
C THR A 142 0.48 -6.14 23.31
N ALA A 143 0.02 -6.55 22.15
CA ALA A 143 -1.36 -6.92 21.87
C ALA A 143 -1.45 -7.84 20.64
N PRO A 144 -2.61 -8.47 20.37
CA PRO A 144 -2.79 -9.23 19.14
C PRO A 144 -2.45 -8.37 17.91
N HIS A 145 -1.43 -8.81 17.15
CA HIS A 145 -0.93 -8.14 15.94
C HIS A 145 -0.23 -6.78 16.16
N PHE A 146 0.17 -6.44 17.38
CA PHE A 146 0.90 -5.20 17.68
C PHE A 146 1.93 -5.41 18.81
N ASP A 147 3.20 -5.14 18.52
CA ASP A 147 4.27 -5.09 19.51
C ASP A 147 5.06 -3.79 19.35
N ALA A 148 5.20 -3.02 20.43
CA ALA A 148 5.96 -1.78 20.47
C ALA A 148 6.94 -1.78 21.64
N GLN A 149 8.15 -1.28 21.39
CA GLN A 149 9.25 -1.20 22.36
C GLN A 149 9.83 0.20 22.37
N ALA A 150 10.03 0.77 23.56
CA ALA A 150 10.62 2.09 23.74
C ALA A 150 11.71 2.05 24.81
N ILE A 151 12.85 2.68 24.51
CA ILE A 151 13.94 2.91 25.48
C ILE A 151 14.09 4.42 25.65
N SER A 152 14.09 4.89 26.89
CA SER A 152 14.34 6.28 27.23
C SER A 152 15.53 6.42 28.18
N LEU A 153 16.37 7.40 27.91
CA LEU A 153 17.50 7.80 28.75
C LEU A 153 17.27 9.23 29.21
N ARG A 154 17.39 9.46 30.51
CA ARG A 154 17.21 10.79 31.10
C ARG A 154 18.44 11.17 31.90
N LEU A 155 19.14 12.18 31.40
CA LEU A 155 20.21 12.89 32.09
C LEU A 155 19.65 14.18 32.69
N ARG A 156 19.90 14.43 33.96
CA ARG A 156 19.57 15.70 34.63
C ARG A 156 20.78 16.20 35.38
N LYS A 157 21.15 17.46 35.13
CA LYS A 157 22.19 18.19 35.84
C LYS A 157 21.58 19.44 36.47
N THR A 158 21.83 19.64 37.76
CA THR A 158 21.44 20.84 38.51
C THR A 158 22.67 21.75 38.65
N PHE A 159 22.47 23.07 38.54
CA PHE A 159 23.51 24.10 38.59
C PHE A 159 23.31 25.00 39.80
#